data_AF-A0A1H4KM93-F1
#
_entry.id   AF-A0A1H4KM93-F1
#
_cell.length_a   1.000
_cell.length_b   1.000
_cell.length_c   1.000
_cell.angle_alpha   90.00
_cell.angle_beta   90.00
_cell.angle_gamma   90.00
#
_symmetry.space_group_name_H-M   'P 1'
#
loop_
_entity.id
_entity.type
_entity.pdbx_description
1 polymer ?
#
loop_
_entity_poly.entity_id
_entity_poly.type
_entity_poly.pdbx_seq_one_letter_code
_entity_poly.pdbx_strand_id
1 'polypeptide(L)'
;MLPVPHRNAPLTVEGRRRLIERCKTRPIAHVTAETGISRACASKWVNRHRRHGEPGLLDRSGAPHRQPTATLCEVVARIGELRRERRWSAARIAFELAADGVPIFRRTVTRHLAALGLNRRKFIDPIGERNREPRKIHARRPGHMVHVDVKKVGRIPDGGGRRAHGRGRGSNQAKAADRAKARGAKAGYGYLYSAVDGHTRLACTEALPDEKAETAIGFVNRAKAFFAAHGITRIERIVTDNGACYRRSFFEETNLTDVLLIDADVKLARPSFRSADLHGADLRGARLSGARLAGAKVDAKTKGLPDAAR
;
A
#
# COMPACT_ATOMS: atom_id res chain seq x y z
N MET A 1 20.80 -20.13 -6.03
CA MET A 1 21.69 -18.99 -5.80
C MET A 1 22.61 -19.39 -4.65
N LEU A 2 23.91 -19.64 -4.90
CA LEU A 2 24.86 -19.96 -3.84
C LEU A 2 24.99 -18.73 -2.91
N PRO A 3 25.05 -18.90 -1.58
CA PRO A 3 25.25 -17.78 -0.66
C PRO A 3 26.53 -17.03 -1.04
N VAL A 4 26.43 -15.71 -1.24
CA VAL A 4 27.62 -14.89 -1.48
C VAL A 4 28.27 -14.66 -0.11
N PRO A 5 29.52 -15.09 0.11
CA PRO A 5 30.20 -14.86 1.38
C PRO A 5 30.33 -13.36 1.63
N HIS A 6 30.13 -12.93 2.87
CA HIS A 6 30.31 -11.53 3.27
C HIS A 6 31.74 -11.07 2.93
N ARG A 7 31.93 -9.77 2.59
CA ARG A 7 33.23 -9.21 2.18
C ARG A 7 34.37 -9.50 3.17
N ASN A 8 34.04 -9.62 4.45
CA ASN A 8 34.99 -9.88 5.54
C ASN A 8 35.01 -11.37 5.97
N ALA A 9 34.42 -12.27 5.20
CA ALA A 9 34.47 -13.69 5.52
C ALA A 9 35.92 -14.20 5.34
N PRO A 10 36.58 -14.70 6.40
CA PRO A 10 37.99 -15.11 6.32
C PRO A 10 38.23 -16.31 5.38
N LEU A 11 37.16 -17.02 5.00
CA LEU A 11 37.21 -18.17 4.10
C LEU A 11 36.12 -18.08 3.02
N THR A 12 36.49 -17.52 1.87
CA THR A 12 35.78 -17.73 0.60
C THR A 12 35.95 -19.19 0.13
N VAL A 13 35.21 -19.63 -0.88
CA VAL A 13 35.38 -20.97 -1.48
C VAL A 13 36.83 -21.20 -1.90
N GLU A 14 37.43 -20.20 -2.54
CA GLU A 14 38.84 -20.22 -2.93
C GLU A 14 39.79 -20.23 -1.72
N GLY A 15 39.50 -19.46 -0.67
CA GLY A 15 40.25 -19.51 0.58
C GLY A 15 40.23 -20.92 1.22
N ARG A 16 39.10 -21.61 1.15
CA ARG A 16 38.97 -23.00 1.63
C ARG A 16 39.80 -23.95 0.77
N ARG A 17 39.81 -23.79 -0.55
CA ARG A 17 40.63 -24.60 -1.47
C ARG A 17 42.12 -24.46 -1.16
N ARG A 18 42.61 -23.23 -0.98
CA ARG A 18 44.00 -22.96 -0.58
C ARG A 18 44.37 -23.55 0.78
N LEU A 19 43.44 -23.50 1.74
CA LEU A 19 43.60 -24.16 3.03
C LEU A 19 43.75 -25.68 2.87
N ILE A 20 42.95 -26.32 2.01
CA ILE A 20 43.06 -27.77 1.73
C ILE A 20 44.43 -28.10 1.11
N GLU A 21 44.85 -27.35 0.09
CA GLU A 21 46.14 -27.59 -0.58
C GLU A 21 47.32 -27.48 0.39
N ARG A 22 47.34 -26.45 1.24
CA ARG A 22 48.40 -26.28 2.26
C ARG A 22 48.40 -27.42 3.29
N CYS A 23 47.23 -27.94 3.65
CA CYS A 23 47.10 -29.05 4.59
C CYS A 23 47.48 -30.43 3.99
N LYS A 24 47.80 -30.53 2.68
CA LYS A 24 48.30 -31.78 2.08
C LYS A 24 49.72 -32.12 2.52
N THR A 25 50.56 -31.09 2.65
CA THR A 25 52.00 -31.25 2.95
C THR A 25 52.38 -30.75 4.34
N ARG A 26 51.47 -30.06 5.03
CA ARG A 26 51.74 -29.41 6.32
C ARG A 26 50.67 -29.75 7.36
N PRO A 27 51.03 -29.89 8.64
CA PRO A 27 50.05 -30.08 9.72
C PRO A 27 49.04 -28.93 9.81
N ILE A 28 47.78 -29.25 10.09
CA ILE A 28 46.67 -28.26 10.21
C ILE A 28 47.02 -27.14 11.20
N ALA A 29 47.72 -27.45 12.30
CA ALA A 29 48.11 -26.47 13.32
C ALA A 29 48.99 -25.34 12.75
N HIS A 30 49.96 -25.67 11.89
CA HIS A 30 50.86 -24.67 11.28
C HIS A 30 50.09 -23.81 10.28
N VAL A 31 49.24 -24.42 9.46
CA VAL A 31 48.44 -23.69 8.48
C VAL A 31 47.44 -22.74 9.18
N THR A 32 46.86 -23.14 10.31
CA THR A 32 45.94 -22.28 11.08
C THR A 32 46.62 -21.08 11.74
N ALA A 33 47.87 -21.23 12.18
CA ALA A 33 48.64 -20.14 12.78
C ALA A 33 48.95 -19.02 11.76
N GLU A 34 49.21 -19.39 10.51
CA GLU A 34 49.51 -18.43 9.42
C GLU A 34 48.27 -17.77 8.83
N THR A 35 47.13 -18.46 8.83
CA THR A 35 45.92 -18.05 8.12
C THR A 35 44.89 -17.35 9.01
N GLY A 36 45.14 -17.23 10.31
CA GLY A 36 44.25 -16.55 11.26
C GLY A 36 42.91 -17.26 11.47
N ILE A 37 42.85 -18.58 11.28
CA ILE A 37 41.63 -19.39 11.37
C ILE A 37 41.77 -20.39 12.51
N SER A 38 40.69 -20.67 13.25
CA SER A 38 40.73 -21.66 14.32
C SER A 38 40.99 -23.08 13.81
N ARG A 39 41.70 -23.89 14.60
CA ARG A 39 41.96 -25.32 14.31
C ARG A 39 40.67 -26.11 14.05
N ALA A 40 39.62 -25.85 14.81
CA ALA A 40 38.32 -26.49 14.64
C ALA A 40 37.67 -26.14 13.28
N CYS A 41 37.76 -24.88 12.86
CA CYS A 41 37.26 -24.45 11.55
C CYS A 41 38.05 -25.10 10.40
N ALA A 42 39.38 -25.14 10.50
CA ALA A 42 40.20 -25.80 9.49
C ALA A 42 39.94 -27.31 9.40
N SER A 43 39.87 -27.99 10.55
CA SER A 43 39.53 -29.41 10.64
C SER A 43 38.16 -29.72 10.01
N LYS A 44 37.14 -28.89 10.27
CA LYS A 44 35.82 -29.00 9.64
C LYS A 44 35.92 -29.00 8.12
N TRP A 45 36.64 -28.04 7.52
CA TRP A 45 36.76 -27.93 6.07
C TRP A 45 37.60 -29.05 5.45
N VAL A 46 38.71 -29.44 6.09
CA VAL A 46 39.55 -30.57 5.65
C VAL A 46 38.75 -31.87 5.65
N ASN A 47 38.04 -32.17 6.74
CA ASN A 47 37.23 -33.38 6.82
C ASN A 47 36.07 -33.37 5.82
N ARG A 48 35.47 -32.20 5.56
CA ARG A 48 34.40 -32.06 4.59
C ARG A 48 34.89 -32.24 3.15
N HIS A 49 36.07 -31.73 2.82
CA HIS A 49 36.72 -31.97 1.53
C HIS A 49 37.08 -33.45 1.37
N ARG A 50 37.64 -34.10 2.39
CA ARG A 50 37.94 -35.54 2.36
C ARG A 50 36.70 -36.39 2.07
N ARG A 51 35.54 -36.02 2.60
CA ARG A 51 34.27 -36.76 2.40
C ARG A 51 33.55 -36.45 1.10
N HIS A 52 33.70 -35.25 0.55
CA HIS A 52 32.83 -34.76 -0.54
C HIS A 52 33.57 -34.05 -1.69
N GLY A 53 34.90 -34.04 -1.68
CA GLY A 53 35.73 -33.32 -2.65
C GLY A 53 35.48 -31.82 -2.68
N GLU A 54 35.73 -31.21 -3.84
CA GLU A 54 35.48 -29.78 -4.12
C GLU A 54 34.03 -29.34 -3.81
N PRO A 55 32.95 -30.11 -4.13
CA PRO A 55 31.58 -29.77 -3.70
C PRO A 55 31.42 -29.60 -2.18
N GLY A 56 32.26 -30.26 -1.39
CA GLY A 56 32.30 -30.11 0.06
C GLY A 56 32.68 -28.72 0.54
N LEU A 57 33.37 -27.93 -0.28
CA LEU A 57 33.83 -26.58 0.06
C LEU A 57 32.75 -25.50 -0.12
N LEU A 58 31.65 -25.82 -0.81
CA LEU A 58 30.51 -24.91 -0.97
C LEU A 58 29.73 -24.74 0.33
N ASP A 59 29.16 -23.56 0.52
CA ASP A 59 28.21 -23.32 1.62
C ASP A 59 26.97 -24.18 1.41
N ARG A 60 26.62 -24.96 2.43
CA ARG A 60 25.33 -25.64 2.51
C ARG A 60 24.30 -24.63 3.00
N SER A 61 23.06 -24.80 2.54
CA SER A 61 21.94 -24.07 3.13
C SER A 61 21.89 -24.36 4.63
N GLY A 62 21.84 -23.31 5.45
CA GLY A 62 21.52 -23.42 6.88
C GLY A 62 20.03 -23.63 7.14
N ALA A 63 19.21 -23.79 6.09
CA ALA A 63 17.79 -24.02 6.25
C ALA A 63 17.54 -25.38 6.95
N PRO A 64 16.64 -25.42 7.94
CA PRO A 64 16.22 -26.67 8.57
C PRO A 64 15.77 -27.71 7.55
N HIS A 65 16.20 -28.96 7.71
CA HIS A 65 15.76 -30.08 6.86
C HIS A 65 14.24 -30.33 6.93
N ARG A 66 13.62 -30.00 8.07
CA ARG A 66 12.17 -30.11 8.28
C ARG A 66 11.60 -28.76 8.71
N GLN A 67 10.59 -28.30 8.00
CA GLN A 67 9.86 -27.07 8.31
C GLN A 67 8.36 -27.39 8.39
N PRO A 68 7.84 -27.79 9.55
CA PRO A 68 6.43 -28.20 9.70
C PRO A 68 5.44 -27.09 9.33
N THR A 69 5.84 -25.83 9.45
CA THR A 69 5.04 -24.65 9.10
C THR A 69 5.28 -24.15 7.67
N ALA A 70 5.99 -24.93 6.85
CA ALA A 70 6.16 -24.61 5.44
C ALA A 70 4.79 -24.62 4.74
N THR A 71 4.58 -23.63 3.87
CA THR A 71 3.38 -23.60 3.04
C THR A 71 3.39 -24.81 2.10
N LEU A 72 2.29 -25.56 2.09
CA LEU A 72 2.12 -26.72 1.21
C LEU A 72 2.34 -26.32 -0.25
N CYS A 73 2.94 -27.22 -1.04
CA CYS A 73 3.26 -26.96 -2.45
C CYS A 73 2.00 -26.62 -3.27
N GLU A 74 0.88 -27.26 -2.97
CA GLU A 74 -0.44 -27.03 -3.57
C GLU A 74 -0.89 -25.57 -3.39
N VAL A 75 -0.75 -25.04 -2.17
CA VAL A 75 -1.08 -23.65 -1.86
C VAL A 75 -0.15 -22.68 -2.60
N VAL A 76 1.13 -23.02 -2.74
CA VAL A 76 2.09 -22.22 -3.52
C VAL A 76 1.73 -22.22 -5.02
N ALA A 77 1.33 -23.36 -5.57
CA ALA A 77 0.85 -23.47 -6.95
C ALA A 77 -0.40 -22.60 -7.16
N ARG A 78 -1.37 -22.70 -6.23
CA ARG A 78 -2.60 -21.90 -6.25
C ARG A 78 -2.33 -20.40 -6.19
N ILE A 79 -1.38 -19.96 -5.36
CA ILE A 79 -0.92 -18.55 -5.32
C ILE A 79 -0.43 -18.11 -6.71
N GLY A 80 0.34 -18.97 -7.39
CA GLY A 80 0.84 -18.72 -8.74
C GLY A 80 -0.27 -18.61 -9.79
N GLU A 81 -1.23 -19.54 -9.77
CA GLU A 81 -2.40 -19.54 -10.65
C GLU A 81 -3.22 -18.25 -10.51
N LEU A 82 -3.66 -17.93 -9.29
CA LEU A 82 -4.45 -16.74 -9.00
C LEU A 82 -3.73 -15.46 -9.43
N ARG A 83 -2.40 -15.46 -9.33
CA ARG A 83 -1.59 -14.33 -9.77
C ARG A 83 -1.50 -14.23 -11.30
N ARG A 84 -1.38 -15.33 -12.04
CA ARG A 84 -1.26 -15.32 -13.51
C ARG A 84 -2.61 -15.08 -14.17
N GLU A 85 -3.64 -15.83 -13.79
CA GLU A 85 -4.93 -15.80 -14.45
C GLU A 85 -5.78 -14.59 -14.05
N ARG A 86 -5.86 -14.32 -12.74
CA ARG A 86 -6.71 -13.25 -12.22
C ARG A 86 -5.96 -11.94 -11.99
N ARG A 87 -4.62 -11.96 -12.10
CA ARG A 87 -3.74 -10.79 -11.89
C ARG A 87 -3.97 -10.13 -10.52
N TRP A 88 -4.38 -10.92 -9.53
CA TRP A 88 -4.73 -10.46 -8.19
C TRP A 88 -3.51 -10.04 -7.38
N SER A 89 -3.71 -9.10 -6.44
CA SER A 89 -2.66 -8.67 -5.51
C SER A 89 -2.44 -9.72 -4.42
N ALA A 90 -1.27 -9.69 -3.76
CA ALA A 90 -0.99 -10.58 -2.63
C ALA A 90 -2.03 -10.47 -1.50
N ALA A 91 -2.62 -9.28 -1.30
CA ALA A 91 -3.68 -9.07 -0.32
C ALA A 91 -4.99 -9.77 -0.74
N ARG A 92 -5.37 -9.66 -2.02
CA ARG A 92 -6.56 -10.34 -2.54
C ARG A 92 -6.37 -11.86 -2.53
N ILE A 93 -5.21 -12.36 -2.94
CA ILE A 93 -4.90 -13.80 -2.90
C ILE A 93 -4.98 -14.34 -1.47
N ALA A 94 -4.39 -13.64 -0.49
CA ALA A 94 -4.48 -14.06 0.91
C ALA A 94 -5.92 -14.08 1.44
N PHE A 95 -6.74 -13.10 1.05
CA PHE A 95 -8.16 -13.06 1.41
C PHE A 95 -8.94 -14.25 0.83
N GLU A 96 -8.73 -14.56 -0.45
CA GLU A 96 -9.45 -15.64 -1.13
C GLU A 96 -9.05 -17.01 -0.58
N LEU A 97 -7.74 -17.24 -0.37
CA LEU A 97 -7.27 -18.47 0.26
C LEU A 97 -7.83 -18.64 1.68
N ALA A 98 -7.94 -17.56 2.44
CA ALA A 98 -8.56 -17.62 3.77
C ALA A 98 -10.06 -17.95 3.72
N ALA A 99 -10.78 -17.45 2.71
CA ALA A 99 -12.19 -17.81 2.47
C ALA A 99 -12.35 -19.30 2.10
N ASP A 100 -11.37 -19.85 1.38
CA ASP A 100 -11.30 -21.27 1.02
C ASP A 100 -10.74 -22.16 2.17
N GLY A 101 -10.62 -21.63 3.39
CA GLY A 101 -10.16 -22.38 4.57
C GLY A 101 -8.64 -22.54 4.70
N VAL A 102 -7.85 -21.83 3.89
CA VAL A 102 -6.38 -21.85 3.92
C VAL A 102 -5.85 -20.53 4.51
N PRO A 103 -5.67 -20.44 5.84
CA PRO A 103 -5.18 -19.23 6.47
C PRO A 103 -3.72 -18.97 6.08
N ILE A 104 -3.48 -17.88 5.35
CA ILE A 104 -2.13 -17.48 4.96
C ILE A 104 -1.93 -15.97 5.06
N PHE A 105 -0.82 -15.55 5.65
CA PHE A 105 -0.49 -14.14 5.75
C PHE A 105 -0.10 -13.55 4.40
N ARG A 106 -0.55 -12.32 4.11
CA ARG A 106 -0.15 -11.51 2.94
C ARG A 106 1.38 -11.50 2.73
N ARG A 107 2.17 -11.43 3.81
CA ARG A 107 3.64 -11.39 3.71
C ARG A 107 4.20 -12.71 3.18
N THR A 108 3.62 -13.84 3.57
CA THR A 108 3.96 -15.17 3.05
C THR A 108 3.63 -15.28 1.57
N VAL A 109 2.45 -14.82 1.15
CA VAL A 109 2.08 -14.75 -0.27
C VAL A 109 3.06 -13.90 -1.07
N THR A 110 3.44 -12.72 -0.54
CA THR A 110 4.44 -11.85 -1.20
C THR A 110 5.79 -12.56 -1.39
N ARG A 111 6.24 -13.33 -0.40
CA ARG A 111 7.51 -14.07 -0.47
C ARG A 111 7.44 -15.18 -1.52
N HIS A 112 6.34 -15.94 -1.57
CA HIS A 112 6.13 -16.97 -2.59
C HIS A 112 6.05 -16.37 -3.99
N LEU A 113 5.33 -15.26 -4.17
CA LEU A 113 5.31 -14.55 -5.45
C LEU A 113 6.70 -14.07 -5.88
N ALA A 114 7.54 -13.62 -4.95
CA ALA A 114 8.93 -13.25 -5.26
C ALA A 114 9.77 -14.47 -5.67
N ALA A 115 9.64 -15.59 -4.96
CA ALA A 115 10.32 -16.84 -5.31
C ALA A 115 9.89 -17.37 -6.68
N LEU A 116 8.62 -17.19 -7.05
CA LEU A 116 8.07 -17.56 -8.36
C LEU A 116 8.37 -16.54 -9.48
N GLY A 117 9.01 -15.40 -9.19
CA GLY A 117 9.23 -14.31 -10.15
C GLY A 117 7.98 -13.51 -10.52
N LEU A 118 6.87 -13.68 -9.78
CA LEU A 118 5.55 -13.07 -10.04
C LEU A 118 5.26 -11.84 -9.14
N ASN A 119 6.26 -11.31 -8.45
CA ASN A 119 6.11 -10.19 -7.52
C ASN A 119 5.69 -8.90 -8.21
N ARG A 120 6.13 -8.65 -9.45
CA ARG A 120 5.80 -7.42 -10.18
C ARG A 120 4.74 -7.67 -11.24
N ARG A 121 3.59 -6.99 -11.11
CA ARG A 121 2.47 -7.13 -12.06
C ARG A 121 2.85 -6.73 -13.48
N LYS A 122 3.70 -5.71 -13.66
CA LYS A 122 4.20 -5.27 -14.97
C LYS A 122 4.94 -6.34 -15.77
N PHE A 123 5.42 -7.40 -15.12
CA PHE A 123 6.07 -8.52 -15.80
C PHE A 123 5.10 -9.64 -16.19
N ILE A 124 3.87 -9.59 -15.71
CA ILE A 124 2.79 -10.56 -15.96
C ILE A 124 1.73 -9.98 -16.90
N ASP A 125 1.64 -8.65 -16.94
CA ASP A 125 0.65 -7.87 -17.67
C ASP A 125 1.40 -6.83 -18.53
N PRO A 126 2.04 -7.26 -19.63
CA PRO A 126 2.87 -6.39 -20.48
C PRO A 126 2.03 -5.37 -21.27
N ILE A 127 0.74 -5.66 -21.51
CA ILE A 127 -0.19 -4.79 -22.24
C ILE A 127 -0.89 -3.80 -21.29
N GLY A 128 -0.92 -4.09 -19.98
CA GLY A 128 -1.49 -3.19 -18.97
C GLY A 128 -3.00 -3.14 -18.99
N GLU A 129 -3.66 -4.22 -19.45
CA GLU A 129 -5.11 -4.26 -19.55
C GLU A 129 -5.76 -4.08 -18.17
N ARG A 130 -6.87 -3.33 -18.17
CA ARG A 130 -7.59 -3.07 -16.92
C ARG A 130 -8.20 -4.38 -16.42
N ASN A 131 -7.69 -4.89 -15.30
CA ASN A 131 -8.32 -5.98 -14.51
C ASN A 131 -9.76 -5.70 -14.06
N ARG A 132 -10.26 -4.47 -14.24
CA ARG A 132 -11.59 -4.06 -13.83
C ARG A 132 -12.41 -3.85 -15.08
N GLU A 133 -13.45 -4.64 -15.21
CA GLU A 133 -14.55 -4.30 -16.11
C GLU A 133 -15.24 -3.04 -15.58
N PRO A 134 -15.42 -2.01 -16.43
CA PRO A 134 -16.20 -0.83 -16.06
C PRO A 134 -17.62 -1.26 -15.69
N ARG A 135 -18.00 -1.07 -14.42
CA ARG A 135 -19.38 -1.26 -13.97
C ARG A 135 -20.10 0.07 -14.02
N LYS A 136 -21.33 0.09 -14.55
CA LYS A 136 -22.18 1.28 -14.50
C LYS A 136 -22.65 1.49 -13.06
N ILE A 137 -22.49 2.72 -12.60
CA ILE A 137 -22.98 3.17 -11.31
C ILE A 137 -24.29 3.92 -11.57
N HIS A 138 -25.40 3.43 -11.03
CA HIS A 138 -26.74 3.99 -11.26
C HIS A 138 -27.26 4.71 -10.02
N ALA A 139 -27.43 6.03 -10.12
CA ALA A 139 -28.07 6.85 -9.08
C ALA A 139 -29.59 6.96 -9.35
N ARG A 140 -30.41 6.40 -8.47
CA ARG A 140 -31.86 6.21 -8.71
C ARG A 140 -32.74 7.37 -8.27
N ARG A 141 -32.27 8.21 -7.35
CA ARG A 141 -33.00 9.34 -6.76
C ARG A 141 -32.02 10.37 -6.18
N PRO A 142 -32.45 11.63 -5.97
CA PRO A 142 -31.61 12.64 -5.33
C PRO A 142 -31.08 12.13 -3.98
N GLY A 143 -29.80 12.32 -3.72
CA GLY A 143 -29.14 11.89 -2.49
C GLY A 143 -28.80 10.40 -2.42
N HIS A 144 -29.19 9.58 -3.42
CA HIS A 144 -28.84 8.15 -3.43
C HIS A 144 -27.32 7.93 -3.44
N MET A 145 -26.57 8.83 -4.08
CA MET A 145 -25.11 8.72 -4.17
C MET A 145 -24.48 10.07 -4.49
N VAL A 146 -23.58 10.53 -3.64
CA VAL A 146 -22.80 11.75 -3.83
C VAL A 146 -21.35 11.37 -4.09
N HIS A 147 -20.82 11.81 -5.23
CA HIS A 147 -19.41 11.65 -5.58
C HIS A 147 -18.62 12.83 -5.06
N VAL A 148 -17.54 12.56 -4.33
CA VAL A 148 -16.66 13.60 -3.79
C VAL A 148 -15.26 13.42 -4.37
N ASP A 149 -14.68 14.51 -4.86
CA ASP A 149 -13.36 14.56 -5.48
C ASP A 149 -12.59 15.83 -5.07
N VAL A 150 -11.26 15.76 -5.10
CA VAL A 150 -10.38 16.92 -4.93
C VAL A 150 -9.53 17.13 -6.16
N LYS A 151 -9.71 18.27 -6.82
CA LYS A 151 -8.84 18.70 -7.90
C LYS A 151 -7.78 19.68 -7.41
N LYS A 152 -6.52 19.26 -7.50
CA LYS A 152 -5.37 20.13 -7.31
C LYS A 152 -5.10 20.95 -8.57
N VAL A 153 -5.18 22.27 -8.45
CA VAL A 153 -4.92 23.22 -9.54
C VAL A 153 -3.78 24.16 -9.16
N GLY A 154 -2.88 24.44 -10.10
CA GLY A 154 -1.82 25.43 -9.84
C GLY A 154 -2.42 26.82 -9.73
N ARG A 155 -2.08 27.59 -8.68
CA ARG A 155 -2.55 28.98 -8.60
C ARG A 155 -2.00 29.80 -9.76
N ILE A 156 -2.87 30.60 -10.34
CA ILE A 156 -2.51 31.63 -11.30
C ILE A 156 -2.20 32.89 -10.47
N PRO A 157 -1.00 33.50 -10.61
CA PRO A 157 -0.69 34.76 -9.94
C PRO A 157 -1.59 35.90 -10.41
N ASP A 158 -1.75 36.92 -9.56
CA ASP A 158 -2.38 38.17 -9.94
C ASP A 158 -1.63 38.79 -11.13
N GLY A 159 -2.38 39.20 -12.16
CA GLY A 159 -1.85 39.66 -13.45
C GLY A 159 -1.85 38.59 -14.55
N GLY A 160 -2.02 37.31 -14.21
CA GLY A 160 -2.21 36.23 -15.17
C GLY A 160 -1.05 35.23 -15.24
N GLY A 161 -1.34 34.07 -15.82
CA GLY A 161 -0.38 32.98 -15.94
C GLY A 161 0.59 33.15 -17.11
N ARG A 162 1.39 32.11 -17.38
CA ARG A 162 2.32 32.08 -18.53
C ARG A 162 1.68 32.38 -19.89
N ARG A 163 0.36 32.23 -20.04
CA ARG A 163 -0.38 32.59 -21.25
C ARG A 163 -0.47 34.12 -21.45
N ALA A 164 -0.60 34.89 -20.37
CA ALA A 164 -0.68 36.36 -20.41
C ALA A 164 0.70 37.02 -20.55
N HIS A 165 1.74 36.40 -20.00
CA HIS A 165 3.09 37.00 -19.93
C HIS A 165 4.17 36.27 -20.74
N GLY A 166 3.78 35.26 -21.53
CA GLY A 166 4.71 34.41 -22.27
C GLY A 166 5.59 33.51 -21.38
N ARG A 167 6.35 32.61 -22.03
CA ARG A 167 7.45 31.86 -21.37
C ARG A 167 8.75 32.67 -21.51
N GLY A 168 8.88 33.78 -20.79
CA GLY A 168 10.16 34.52 -20.79
C GLY A 168 10.16 35.90 -20.14
N ARG A 169 10.83 35.99 -18.98
CA ARG A 169 11.77 37.05 -18.52
C ARG A 169 11.50 38.55 -18.73
N GLY A 170 10.31 38.99 -19.11
CA GLY A 170 10.04 40.40 -19.43
C GLY A 170 9.38 41.23 -18.33
N SER A 171 8.26 40.77 -17.78
CA SER A 171 7.45 41.59 -16.88
C SER A 171 8.05 41.66 -15.46
N ASN A 172 7.92 42.82 -14.81
CA ASN A 172 8.35 43.00 -13.42
C ASN A 172 7.67 42.00 -12.47
N GLN A 173 6.42 41.61 -12.78
CA GLN A 173 5.68 40.57 -12.05
C GLN A 173 6.25 39.16 -12.26
N ALA A 174 6.65 38.79 -13.49
CA ALA A 174 7.31 37.51 -13.75
C ALA A 174 8.67 37.43 -13.06
N LYS A 175 9.44 38.53 -13.07
CA LYS A 175 10.72 38.63 -12.35
C LYS A 175 10.51 38.56 -10.83
N ALA A 176 9.46 39.14 -10.28
CA ALA A 176 9.12 39.04 -8.86
C ALA A 176 8.72 37.61 -8.47
N ALA A 177 7.89 36.94 -9.27
CA ALA A 177 7.51 35.53 -9.07
C ALA A 177 8.72 34.58 -9.18
N ASP A 178 9.63 34.82 -10.13
CA ASP A 178 10.87 34.04 -10.27
C ASP A 178 11.85 34.29 -9.11
N ARG A 179 11.97 35.53 -8.63
CA ARG A 179 12.77 35.87 -7.42
C ARG A 179 12.18 35.21 -6.16
N ALA A 180 10.85 35.21 -6.01
CA ALA A 180 10.18 34.52 -4.93
C ALA A 180 10.44 33.00 -5.00
N LYS A 181 10.41 32.42 -6.20
CA LYS A 181 10.72 31.01 -6.45
C LYS A 181 12.19 30.65 -6.19
N ALA A 182 13.12 31.54 -6.52
CA ALA A 182 14.54 31.40 -6.18
C ALA A 182 14.80 31.49 -4.66
N ARG A 183 13.94 32.22 -3.93
CA ARG A 183 13.90 32.24 -2.44
C ARG A 183 13.10 31.07 -1.84
N GLY A 184 12.72 30.08 -2.64
CA GLY A 184 12.02 28.86 -2.19
C GLY A 184 10.49 28.94 -2.18
N ALA A 185 9.87 30.06 -2.55
CA ALA A 185 8.42 30.17 -2.62
C ALA A 185 7.87 29.41 -3.84
N LYS A 186 7.20 28.28 -3.59
CA LYS A 186 6.45 27.57 -4.64
C LYS A 186 5.17 28.37 -4.93
N ALA A 187 4.84 28.56 -6.21
CA ALA A 187 3.48 28.98 -6.58
C ALA A 187 2.51 28.00 -5.92
N GLY A 188 1.64 28.53 -5.03
CA GLY A 188 0.73 27.71 -4.24
C GLY A 188 -0.20 26.87 -5.12
N TYR A 189 -0.75 25.81 -4.56
CA TYR A 189 -1.86 25.11 -5.18
C TYR A 189 -3.19 25.64 -4.62
N GLY A 190 -4.22 25.64 -5.45
CA GLY A 190 -5.61 25.67 -5.00
C GLY A 190 -6.14 24.23 -5.00
N TYR A 191 -6.98 23.90 -4.03
CA TYR A 191 -7.61 22.59 -3.94
C TYR A 191 -9.11 22.79 -4.09
N LEU A 192 -9.66 22.36 -5.23
CA LEU A 192 -11.08 22.43 -5.50
C LEU A 192 -11.71 21.14 -5.01
N TYR A 193 -12.46 21.23 -3.92
CA TYR A 193 -13.27 20.15 -3.41
C TYR A 193 -14.61 20.21 -4.10
N SER A 194 -15.03 19.11 -4.73
CA SER A 194 -16.33 19.02 -5.40
C SER A 194 -17.11 17.85 -4.85
N ALA A 195 -18.40 18.07 -4.56
CA ALA A 195 -19.37 17.04 -4.22
C ALA A 195 -20.52 17.11 -5.23
N VAL A 196 -20.85 16.00 -5.87
CA VAL A 196 -21.84 15.94 -6.95
C VAL A 196 -22.83 14.84 -6.69
N ASP A 197 -24.13 15.19 -6.63
CA ASP A 197 -25.19 14.19 -6.58
C ASP A 197 -25.24 13.40 -7.90
N GLY A 198 -25.25 12.08 -7.78
CA GLY A 198 -25.22 11.16 -8.91
C GLY A 198 -26.50 11.19 -9.74
N HIS A 199 -27.62 11.64 -9.19
CA HIS A 199 -28.93 11.63 -9.85
C HIS A 199 -29.28 12.99 -10.44
N THR A 200 -29.34 14.04 -9.62
CA THR A 200 -29.70 15.40 -10.04
C THR A 200 -28.56 16.13 -10.73
N ARG A 201 -27.32 15.64 -10.58
CA ARG A 201 -26.09 16.31 -11.02
C ARG A 201 -25.83 17.66 -10.34
N LEU A 202 -26.58 17.98 -9.28
CA LEU A 202 -26.32 19.15 -8.45
C LEU A 202 -24.92 19.04 -7.83
N ALA A 203 -24.14 20.11 -7.93
CA ALA A 203 -22.74 20.14 -7.51
C ALA A 203 -22.47 21.27 -6.51
N CYS A 204 -21.78 20.94 -5.43
CA CYS A 204 -21.16 21.88 -4.51
C CYS A 204 -19.65 21.89 -4.77
N THR A 205 -19.03 23.05 -4.97
CA THR A 205 -17.57 23.13 -5.13
C THR A 205 -17.00 24.27 -4.31
N GLU A 206 -15.94 23.99 -3.55
CA GLU A 206 -15.24 24.96 -2.71
C GLU A 206 -13.75 24.95 -3.00
N ALA A 207 -13.14 26.13 -3.03
CA ALA A 207 -11.69 26.28 -3.09
C ALA A 207 -11.12 26.34 -1.66
N LEU A 208 -10.36 25.31 -1.29
CA LEU A 208 -9.81 25.12 0.05
C LEU A 208 -8.27 25.16 0.05
N PRO A 209 -7.63 25.41 1.21
CA PRO A 209 -6.20 25.73 1.28
C PRO A 209 -5.28 24.51 1.12
N ASP A 210 -5.74 23.30 1.43
CA ASP A 210 -4.94 22.08 1.40
C ASP A 210 -5.77 20.81 1.11
N GLU A 211 -5.07 19.67 0.96
CA GLU A 211 -5.66 18.33 0.79
C GLU A 211 -5.56 17.50 2.07
N LYS A 212 -5.82 18.11 3.24
CA LYS A 212 -5.80 17.39 4.52
C LYS A 212 -7.15 16.75 4.84
N ALA A 213 -7.14 15.82 5.79
CA ALA A 213 -8.34 15.12 6.23
C ALA A 213 -9.32 16.09 6.89
N GLU A 214 -8.85 16.96 7.79
CA GLU A 214 -9.67 17.92 8.51
C GLU A 214 -10.41 18.86 7.54
N THR A 215 -9.70 19.34 6.52
CA THR A 215 -10.26 20.17 5.44
C THR A 215 -11.33 19.41 4.65
N ALA A 216 -11.10 18.13 4.34
CA ALA A 216 -12.05 17.27 3.64
C ALA A 216 -13.32 16.98 4.48
N ILE A 217 -13.17 16.76 5.79
CA ILE A 217 -14.28 16.56 6.72
C ILE A 217 -15.14 17.82 6.76
N GLY A 218 -14.52 18.98 6.96
CA GLY A 218 -15.21 20.27 6.97
C GLY A 218 -15.98 20.52 5.67
N PHE A 219 -15.37 20.21 4.52
CA PHE A 219 -16.03 20.30 3.22
C PHE A 219 -17.28 19.41 3.13
N VAL A 220 -17.17 18.14 3.52
CA VAL A 220 -18.31 17.20 3.42
C VAL A 220 -19.48 17.65 4.31
N ASN A 221 -19.21 18.18 5.50
CA ASN A 221 -20.26 18.73 6.36
C ASN A 221 -20.97 19.94 5.71
N ARG A 222 -20.21 20.84 5.08
CA ARG A 222 -20.81 21.97 4.34
C ARG A 222 -21.56 21.52 3.09
N ALA A 223 -21.03 20.54 2.36
CA ALA A 223 -21.70 19.95 1.21
C ALA A 223 -23.03 19.30 1.60
N LYS A 224 -23.10 18.60 2.74
CA LYS A 224 -24.37 18.07 3.30
C LYS A 224 -25.38 19.19 3.55
N ALA A 225 -24.97 20.27 4.21
CA ALA A 225 -25.84 21.43 4.46
C ALA A 225 -26.31 22.07 3.15
N PHE A 226 -25.42 22.22 2.17
CA PHE A 226 -25.75 22.70 0.83
C PHE A 226 -26.81 21.81 0.16
N PHE A 227 -26.62 20.49 0.14
CA PHE A 227 -27.59 19.57 -0.45
C PHE A 227 -28.95 19.61 0.26
N ALA A 228 -28.95 19.67 1.59
CA ALA A 228 -30.18 19.79 2.38
C ALA A 228 -30.95 21.07 2.03
N ALA A 229 -30.26 22.21 1.88
CA ALA A 229 -30.87 23.47 1.45
C ALA A 229 -31.49 23.39 0.04
N HIS A 230 -31.07 22.43 -0.79
CA HIS A 230 -31.60 22.18 -2.13
C HIS A 230 -32.57 20.98 -2.17
N GLY A 231 -33.16 20.61 -1.02
CA GLY A 231 -34.16 19.55 -0.92
C GLY A 231 -33.61 18.12 -0.89
N ILE A 232 -32.29 17.94 -0.92
CA ILE A 232 -31.62 16.64 -0.77
C ILE A 232 -31.24 16.47 0.70
N THR A 233 -32.22 16.13 1.52
CA THR A 233 -32.09 16.04 2.99
C THR A 233 -31.41 14.77 3.48
N ARG A 234 -31.32 13.74 2.63
CA ARG A 234 -30.69 12.46 2.95
C ARG A 234 -29.66 12.09 1.90
N ILE A 235 -28.44 11.80 2.34
CA ILE A 235 -27.37 11.25 1.50
C ILE A 235 -27.15 9.81 1.89
N GLU A 236 -27.52 8.90 1.00
CA GLU A 236 -27.39 7.46 1.25
C GLU A 236 -25.97 6.99 0.99
N ARG A 237 -25.23 7.56 0.06
CA ARG A 237 -23.86 7.08 -0.25
C ARG A 237 -22.92 8.22 -0.53
N ILE A 238 -21.70 8.12 -0.02
CA ILE A 238 -20.57 8.96 -0.43
C ILE A 238 -19.55 8.08 -1.15
N VAL A 239 -19.19 8.48 -2.36
CA VAL A 239 -18.21 7.78 -3.21
C VAL A 239 -16.98 8.66 -3.39
N THR A 240 -15.80 8.13 -3.07
CA THR A 240 -14.51 8.83 -3.23
C THR A 240 -13.52 7.94 -3.98
N ASP A 241 -12.45 8.53 -4.50
CA ASP A 241 -11.38 7.83 -5.21
C ASP A 241 -10.30 7.21 -4.29
N ASN A 242 -10.47 7.34 -2.97
CA ASN A 242 -9.47 7.04 -1.93
C ASN A 242 -8.21 7.94 -1.98
N GLY A 243 -8.37 9.18 -2.45
CA GLY A 243 -7.37 10.25 -2.29
C GLY A 243 -6.85 10.36 -0.86
N ALA A 244 -5.65 10.90 -0.68
CA ALA A 244 -4.96 10.89 0.61
C ALA A 244 -5.77 11.47 1.78
N CYS A 245 -6.55 12.51 1.51
CA CYS A 245 -7.46 13.16 2.44
C CYS A 245 -8.69 12.32 2.82
N TYR A 246 -9.10 11.34 2.00
CA TYR A 246 -10.26 10.46 2.25
C TYR A 246 -9.87 9.11 2.85
N ARG A 247 -8.65 8.99 3.40
CA ARG A 247 -8.15 7.78 4.05
C ARG A 247 -8.37 7.84 5.57
N ARG A 248 -7.67 6.99 6.33
CA ARG A 248 -7.90 6.65 7.75
C ARG A 248 -8.40 7.78 8.68
N SER A 249 -7.82 8.98 8.63
CA SER A 249 -8.19 10.11 9.50
C SER A 249 -9.46 10.84 9.08
N PHE A 250 -9.90 10.71 7.83
CA PHE A 250 -11.17 11.26 7.35
C PHE A 250 -12.34 10.75 8.19
N PHE A 251 -12.34 9.46 8.48
CA PHE A 251 -13.46 8.81 9.15
C PHE A 251 -13.50 9.06 10.66
N GLU A 252 -12.46 9.65 11.27
CA GLU A 252 -12.39 9.82 12.73
C GLU A 252 -13.45 10.82 13.20
N GLU A 253 -13.51 12.02 12.62
CA GLU A 253 -14.38 13.10 13.13
C GLU A 253 -15.52 13.48 12.17
N THR A 254 -15.74 12.70 11.10
CA THR A 254 -16.81 12.99 10.14
C THR A 254 -18.18 12.67 10.74
N ASN A 255 -19.12 13.60 10.56
CA ASN A 255 -20.54 13.30 10.73
C ASN A 255 -20.99 12.43 9.55
N LEU A 256 -21.27 11.15 9.83
CA LEU A 256 -21.71 10.14 8.87
C LEU A 256 -23.12 9.65 9.20
N THR A 257 -23.90 10.43 9.95
CA THR A 257 -25.28 10.11 10.31
C THR A 257 -26.11 9.78 9.05
N ASP A 258 -26.82 8.65 9.10
CA ASP A 258 -27.65 8.08 8.03
C ASP A 258 -26.94 7.81 6.69
N VAL A 259 -25.61 7.87 6.65
CA VAL A 259 -24.80 7.55 5.47
C VAL A 259 -24.56 6.04 5.38
N LEU A 260 -24.74 5.49 4.19
CA LEU A 260 -24.33 4.14 3.84
C LEU A 260 -23.01 4.19 3.06
N LEU A 261 -21.93 3.66 3.67
CA LEU A 261 -20.59 3.63 3.08
C LEU A 261 -20.44 2.35 2.26
N ILE A 262 -20.63 2.43 0.93
CA ILE A 262 -20.34 1.31 0.01
C ILE A 262 -19.15 1.69 -0.87
N ASP A 263 -18.25 0.73 -1.07
CA ASP A 263 -17.04 0.88 -1.91
C ASP A 263 -16.04 1.95 -1.45
N ALA A 264 -16.09 2.34 -0.17
CA ALA A 264 -14.89 2.78 0.52
C ALA A 264 -13.91 1.59 0.53
N ASP A 265 -13.22 1.40 -0.59
CA ASP A 265 -12.08 0.50 -0.71
C ASP A 265 -10.96 1.17 0.09
N VAL A 266 -11.13 1.19 1.42
CA VAL A 266 -10.12 1.60 2.40
C VAL A 266 -9.04 0.51 2.35
N LYS A 267 -8.35 0.44 1.20
CA LYS A 267 -7.29 -0.51 0.82
C LYS A 267 -6.08 -0.42 1.75
N LEU A 268 -6.12 0.48 2.71
CA LEU A 268 -5.05 0.80 3.62
C LEU A 268 -5.55 0.54 5.04
N ALA A 269 -5.10 -0.60 5.56
CA ALA A 269 -4.97 -0.96 6.97
C ALA A 269 -5.75 -0.11 7.99
N ARG A 270 -6.76 -0.73 8.61
CA ARG A 270 -7.39 -0.28 9.87
C ARG A 270 -8.00 1.13 9.82
N PRO A 271 -9.16 1.33 9.16
CA PRO A 271 -9.89 2.61 9.26
C PRO A 271 -10.13 3.00 10.72
N SER A 272 -10.17 4.28 11.03
CA SER A 272 -10.41 4.78 12.38
C SER A 272 -11.64 5.65 12.33
N PHE A 273 -12.63 5.35 13.16
CA PHE A 273 -13.89 6.07 13.32
C PHE A 273 -13.96 6.71 14.71
N ARG A 274 -12.79 7.04 15.29
CA ARG A 274 -12.70 7.55 16.65
C ARG A 274 -13.45 8.88 16.76
N SER A 275 -14.53 8.91 17.55
CA SER A 275 -15.40 10.09 17.73
C SER A 275 -16.34 10.41 16.57
N ALA A 276 -16.46 9.52 15.58
CA ALA A 276 -17.35 9.72 14.43
C ALA A 276 -18.81 9.64 14.87
N ASP A 277 -19.69 10.43 14.23
CA ASP A 277 -21.13 10.26 14.40
C ASP A 277 -21.67 9.29 13.34
N LEU A 278 -22.06 8.09 13.78
CA LEU A 278 -22.53 6.98 12.95
C LEU A 278 -23.99 6.61 13.25
N HIS A 279 -24.77 7.48 13.90
CA HIS A 279 -26.20 7.23 14.14
C HIS A 279 -26.91 6.89 12.83
N GLY A 280 -27.65 5.78 12.78
CA GLY A 280 -28.37 5.34 11.58
C GLY A 280 -27.49 4.92 10.39
N ALA A 281 -26.14 4.95 10.50
CA ALA A 281 -25.24 4.62 9.42
C ALA A 281 -25.28 3.12 9.07
N ASP A 282 -25.23 2.78 7.78
CA ASP A 282 -25.19 1.38 7.33
C ASP A 282 -23.86 1.10 6.62
N LEU A 283 -22.99 0.39 7.32
CA LEU A 283 -21.64 0.08 6.88
C LEU A 283 -21.52 -1.33 6.27
N ARG A 284 -22.65 -2.01 5.99
CA ARG A 284 -22.63 -3.36 5.41
C ARG A 284 -21.98 -3.32 4.02
N GLY A 285 -21.00 -4.20 3.81
CA GLY A 285 -20.21 -4.26 2.56
C GLY A 285 -18.94 -3.39 2.57
N ALA A 286 -18.74 -2.54 3.58
CA ALA A 286 -17.46 -1.85 3.78
C ALA A 286 -16.38 -2.83 4.28
N ARG A 287 -15.13 -2.67 3.82
CA ARG A 287 -13.98 -3.44 4.33
C ARG A 287 -13.49 -2.87 5.65
N LEU A 288 -14.10 -3.28 6.76
CA LEU A 288 -13.82 -2.75 8.11
C LEU A 288 -12.89 -3.61 8.96
N SER A 289 -12.20 -4.60 8.39
CA SER A 289 -11.30 -5.48 9.15
C SER A 289 -10.22 -4.68 9.90
N GLY A 290 -10.22 -4.76 11.23
CA GLY A 290 -9.29 -4.04 12.11
C GLY A 290 -9.60 -2.55 12.29
N ALA A 291 -10.83 -2.12 12.02
CA ALA A 291 -11.28 -0.75 12.28
C ALA A 291 -11.16 -0.39 13.77
N ARG A 292 -10.79 0.86 14.09
CA ARG A 292 -10.84 1.39 15.45
C ARG A 292 -12.12 2.22 15.61
N LEU A 293 -12.95 1.87 16.59
CA LEU A 293 -14.26 2.47 16.81
C LEU A 293 -14.40 3.15 18.19
N ALA A 294 -13.30 3.25 18.94
CA ALA A 294 -13.30 3.83 20.28
C ALA A 294 -13.88 5.26 20.25
N GLY A 295 -14.95 5.50 21.00
CA GLY A 295 -15.62 6.80 21.09
C GLY A 295 -16.53 7.15 19.91
N ALA A 296 -16.72 6.27 18.91
CA ALA A 296 -17.72 6.48 17.87
C ALA A 296 -19.14 6.51 18.48
N LYS A 297 -19.97 7.45 18.02
CA LYS A 297 -21.38 7.55 18.43
C LYS A 297 -22.22 6.68 17.50
N VAL A 298 -22.86 5.65 18.05
CA VAL A 298 -23.66 4.66 17.30
C VAL A 298 -25.01 4.48 17.99
N ASP A 299 -26.02 4.05 17.24
CA ASP A 299 -27.34 3.72 17.79
C ASP A 299 -27.81 2.33 17.34
N ALA A 300 -29.01 1.94 17.79
CA ALA A 300 -29.61 0.66 17.40
C ALA A 300 -29.87 0.53 15.88
N LYS A 301 -29.84 1.64 15.14
CA LYS A 301 -30.06 1.67 13.69
C LYS A 301 -28.75 1.53 12.92
N THR A 302 -27.58 1.70 13.56
CA THR A 302 -26.27 1.50 12.94
C THR A 302 -26.06 0.02 12.56
N LYS A 303 -25.69 -0.25 11.30
CA LYS A 303 -25.53 -1.61 10.74
C LYS A 303 -24.13 -1.85 10.20
N GLY A 304 -23.69 -3.11 10.17
CA GLY A 304 -22.45 -3.53 9.50
C GLY A 304 -21.15 -3.24 10.27
N LEU A 305 -21.22 -2.95 11.57
CA LEU A 305 -20.06 -2.88 12.45
C LEU A 305 -19.54 -4.30 12.78
N PRO A 306 -18.22 -4.50 12.91
CA PRO A 306 -17.66 -5.77 13.36
C PRO A 306 -18.05 -6.05 14.82
N ASP A 307 -18.26 -7.32 15.18
CA ASP A 307 -18.78 -7.73 16.50
C ASP A 307 -17.97 -7.20 17.70
N ALA A 308 -16.69 -6.92 17.52
CA ALA A 308 -15.81 -6.30 18.52
C ALA A 308 -16.14 -4.81 18.82
N ALA A 309 -17.26 -4.30 18.31
CA ALA A 309 -17.72 -2.92 18.46
C ALA A 309 -19.13 -2.79 19.06
N ARG A 310 -19.73 -3.91 19.48
CA ARG A 310 -20.88 -3.93 20.39
C ARG A 310 -20.38 -4.30 21.78
#